data_AF-A0A4V2UWE5-F1
#
_entry.id   AF-A0A4V2UWE5-F1
#
_cell.length_a   1.000
_cell.length_b   1.000
_cell.length_c   1.000
_cell.angle_alpha   90.00
_cell.angle_beta   90.00
_cell.angle_gamma   90.00
#
_symmetry.space_group_name_H-M   'P 1'
#
loop_
_entity.id
_entity.type
_entity.pdbx_description
1 polymer ?
#
loop_
_entity_poly.entity_id
_entity_poly.type
_entity_poly.pdbx_seq_one_letter_code
_entity_poly.pdbx_strand_id
1 'polypeptide(L)'
;MSIISRQRRRVLRAGGAVATLVSLGVITSEQALALPREAFASKSLAEALNAVGGQPATSDQVQIVSPDIAENGAVVPVGAVSKIPNTTEIYLLVEKNPTPLA
;
A
#
# COMPACT_ATOMS: atom_id res chain seq x y z
N MET A 1 -9.99 -30.02 -10.11
CA MET A 1 -10.88 -28.99 -10.71
C MET A 1 -11.92 -28.49 -9.69
N SER A 2 -11.56 -27.68 -8.68
CA SER A 2 -12.53 -27.19 -7.65
C SER A 2 -12.12 -25.85 -6.98
N ILE A 3 -11.17 -25.12 -7.56
CA ILE A 3 -10.62 -23.90 -6.96
C ILE A 3 -11.48 -22.68 -7.32
N ILE A 4 -12.03 -22.68 -8.54
CA ILE A 4 -12.82 -21.59 -9.12
C ILE A 4 -14.14 -21.33 -8.36
N SER A 5 -14.83 -22.37 -7.86
CA SER A 5 -16.12 -22.21 -7.15
C SER A 5 -15.96 -21.57 -5.77
N ARG A 6 -14.85 -21.86 -5.06
CA ARG A 6 -14.52 -21.27 -3.76
C ARG A 6 -14.16 -19.78 -3.89
N GLN A 7 -13.42 -19.42 -4.94
CA GLN A 7 -13.08 -18.02 -5.25
C GLN A 7 -14.34 -17.18 -5.46
N ARG A 8 -15.27 -17.62 -6.31
CA ARG A 8 -16.52 -16.91 -6.63
C ARG A 8 -17.39 -16.71 -5.39
N ARG A 9 -17.54 -17.75 -4.55
CA ARG A 9 -18.31 -17.66 -3.31
C ARG A 9 -17.68 -16.71 -2.30
N ARG A 10 -16.35 -16.65 -2.22
CA ARG A 10 -15.63 -15.71 -1.35
C ARG A 10 -15.83 -14.27 -1.80
N VAL A 11 -15.75 -14.01 -3.11
CA VAL A 11 -16.02 -12.68 -3.69
C VAL A 11 -17.46 -12.24 -3.42
N LEU A 12 -18.45 -13.13 -3.63
CA LEU A 12 -19.86 -12.81 -3.36
C LEU A 12 -20.12 -12.50 -1.87
N ARG A 13 -19.51 -13.26 -0.95
CA ARG A 13 -19.64 -13.01 0.49
C ARG A 13 -19.00 -11.69 0.92
N ALA A 14 -17.79 -11.41 0.42
CA ALA A 14 -17.10 -10.16 0.71
C ALA A 14 -17.87 -8.95 0.13
N GLY A 15 -18.33 -9.04 -1.12
CA GLY A 15 -19.13 -7.99 -1.76
C GLY A 15 -20.44 -7.71 -1.03
N GLY A 16 -21.16 -8.76 -0.59
CA GLY A 16 -22.38 -8.60 0.20
C GLY A 16 -22.16 -7.94 1.56
N ALA A 17 -21.06 -8.27 2.25
CA ALA A 17 -20.71 -7.64 3.53
C ALA A 17 -20.39 -6.14 3.35
N VAL A 18 -19.59 -5.80 2.34
CA VAL A 18 -19.26 -4.39 2.01
C VAL A 18 -20.52 -3.61 1.64
N ALA A 19 -21.39 -4.17 0.78
CA ALA A 19 -22.64 -3.53 0.40
C ALA A 19 -23.55 -3.26 1.62
N THR A 20 -23.59 -4.19 2.57
CA THR A 20 -24.36 -4.02 3.82
C THR A 20 -23.79 -2.88 4.65
N LEU A 21 -22.46 -2.82 4.83
CA LEU A 21 -21.81 -1.74 5.58
C LEU A 21 -22.02 -0.37 4.94
N VAL A 22 -22.00 -0.28 3.60
CA VAL A 22 -22.35 0.95 2.86
C VAL A 22 -23.81 1.32 3.09
N SER A 23 -24.75 0.36 2.98
CA SER A 23 -26.17 0.64 3.18
C SER A 23 -26.53 1.07 4.59
N LEU A 24 -25.76 0.63 5.59
CA LEU A 24 -25.91 1.04 6.99
C LEU A 24 -25.19 2.36 7.30
N GLY A 25 -24.52 2.97 6.31
CA GLY A 25 -23.76 4.21 6.48
C GLY A 25 -22.51 4.06 7.36
N VAL A 26 -22.08 2.83 7.64
CA VAL A 26 -20.88 2.54 8.45
C VAL A 26 -19.61 2.91 7.69
N ILE A 27 -19.63 2.74 6.36
CA ILE A 27 -18.57 3.17 5.45
C ILE A 27 -19.17 3.90 4.25
N THR A 28 -18.45 4.84 3.66
CA THR A 28 -18.89 5.50 2.41
C THR A 28 -18.63 4.61 1.20
N SER A 29 -19.34 4.87 0.10
CA SER A 29 -19.06 4.23 -1.19
C SER A 29 -17.64 4.48 -1.68
N GLU A 30 -17.09 5.66 -1.40
CA GLU A 30 -15.70 6.00 -1.68
C GLU A 30 -14.72 5.15 -0.85
N GLN A 31 -14.96 5.00 0.45
CA GLN A 31 -14.15 4.14 1.32
C GLN A 31 -14.21 2.66 0.92
N ALA A 32 -15.35 2.19 0.43
CA ALA A 32 -15.51 0.83 -0.08
C ALA A 32 -14.73 0.59 -1.39
N LEU A 33 -14.47 1.65 -2.16
CA LEU A 33 -13.74 1.60 -3.44
C LEU A 33 -12.29 2.10 -3.32
N ALA A 34 -11.89 2.59 -2.15
CA ALA A 34 -10.58 3.15 -1.89
C ALA A 34 -9.50 2.07 -1.99
N LEU A 35 -8.99 1.86 -3.21
CA LEU A 35 -7.55 1.71 -3.36
C LEU A 35 -6.94 3.10 -3.12
N PRO A 36 -5.77 3.22 -2.46
CA PRO A 36 -5.05 4.48 -2.33
C PRO A 36 -4.50 4.95 -3.69
N ARG A 37 -5.37 5.21 -4.68
CA ARG A 37 -4.95 5.49 -6.07
C ARG A 37 -4.18 6.79 -6.20
N GLU A 38 -4.49 7.78 -5.37
CA GLU A 38 -3.94 9.13 -5.48
C GLU A 38 -2.46 9.16 -5.09
N ALA A 39 -2.10 8.46 -4.01
CA ALA A 39 -0.70 8.39 -3.56
C ALA A 39 0.17 7.64 -4.60
N PHE A 40 -0.34 6.54 -5.17
CA PHE A 40 0.36 5.78 -6.22
C PHE A 40 0.34 6.45 -7.61
N ALA A 41 -0.46 7.50 -7.80
CA ALA A 41 -0.51 8.30 -9.04
C ALA A 41 0.45 9.50 -9.02
N SER A 42 1.09 9.78 -7.89
CA SER A 42 2.07 10.85 -7.75
C SER A 42 3.24 10.68 -8.71
N LYS A 43 3.76 11.79 -9.23
CA LYS A 43 4.94 11.79 -10.14
C LYS A 43 6.17 12.41 -9.50
N SER A 44 6.00 13.08 -8.38
CA SER A 44 7.10 13.63 -7.60
C SER A 44 7.08 13.11 -6.17
N LEU A 45 8.26 13.04 -5.56
CA LEU A 45 8.40 12.60 -4.16
C LEU A 45 7.66 13.55 -3.21
N ALA A 46 7.62 14.85 -3.51
CA ALA A 46 6.88 15.82 -2.72
C ALA A 46 5.37 15.58 -2.77
N GLU A 47 4.80 15.29 -3.95
CA GLU A 47 3.39 14.91 -4.10
C GLU A 47 3.08 13.61 -3.36
N ALA A 48 3.96 12.61 -3.49
CA ALA A 48 3.83 11.32 -2.82
C ALA A 48 3.78 11.46 -1.29
N LEU A 49 4.70 12.26 -0.72
CA LEU A 49 4.73 12.53 0.72
C LEU A 49 3.50 13.31 1.20
N ASN A 50 3.06 14.30 0.43
CA ASN A 50 1.83 15.04 0.73
C ASN A 50 0.59 14.13 0.70
N ALA A 51 0.53 13.18 -0.24
CA ALA A 51 -0.58 12.23 -0.37
C ALA A 51 -0.60 11.18 0.76
N VAL A 52 0.57 10.75 1.24
CA VAL A 52 0.69 9.84 2.40
C VAL A 52 0.30 10.56 3.70
N GLY A 53 0.54 11.88 3.77
CA GLY A 53 0.21 12.68 4.95
C GLY A 53 1.25 12.46 6.06
N GLY A 54 2.29 13.28 6.08
CA GLY A 54 3.31 13.24 7.11
C GLY A 54 4.47 14.20 6.84
N GLN A 55 5.26 14.48 7.88
CA GLN A 55 6.54 15.18 7.74
C GLN A 55 7.67 14.18 7.97
N PRO A 56 8.55 13.95 6.98
CA PRO A 56 9.64 12.99 7.13
C PRO A 56 10.62 13.47 8.21
N ALA A 57 10.97 12.57 9.11
CA ALA A 57 11.99 12.78 10.13
C ALA A 57 13.00 11.64 10.06
N THR A 58 14.28 11.98 10.14
CA THR A 58 15.35 10.98 10.18
C THR A 58 15.25 10.17 11.48
N SER A 59 15.30 8.85 11.38
CA SER A 59 15.28 7.93 12.52
C SER A 59 16.24 6.78 12.31
N ASP A 60 16.96 6.41 13.38
CA ASP A 60 17.82 5.23 13.48
C ASP A 60 17.05 3.93 13.77
N GLN A 61 15.75 4.04 14.04
CA GLN A 61 14.86 2.92 14.32
C GLN A 61 14.25 2.28 13.06
N VAL A 62 14.53 2.84 11.88
CA VAL A 62 14.09 2.31 10.59
C VAL A 62 15.30 1.74 9.84
N GLN A 63 15.19 0.49 9.39
CA GLN A 63 16.25 -0.21 8.66
C GLN A 63 15.75 -0.64 7.29
N ILE A 64 16.56 -0.39 6.26
CA ILE A 64 16.31 -0.85 4.88
C ILE A 64 17.24 -2.03 4.63
N VAL A 65 16.68 -3.14 4.15
CA VAL A 65 17.41 -4.34 3.77
C VAL A 65 17.32 -4.46 2.25
N SER A 66 18.44 -4.22 1.57
CA SER A 66 18.55 -4.34 0.12
C SER A 66 19.89 -4.97 -0.25
N PRO A 67 19.97 -5.70 -1.38
CA PRO A 67 21.25 -6.13 -1.92
C PRO A 67 22.09 -4.92 -2.37
N ASP A 68 23.40 -5.01 -2.25
CA ASP A 68 24.33 -3.95 -2.68
C ASP A 68 24.31 -3.74 -4.21
N ILE A 69 24.04 -4.82 -4.95
CA ILE A 69 23.99 -4.81 -6.42
C ILE A 69 22.70 -5.52 -6.87
N ALA A 70 21.93 -4.84 -7.71
CA ALA A 70 20.81 -5.43 -8.42
C ALA A 70 21.29 -6.04 -9.75
N GLU A 71 21.48 -7.36 -9.79
CA GLU A 71 21.86 -8.07 -11.03
C GLU A 71 20.74 -8.03 -12.09
N ASN A 72 19.50 -8.08 -11.63
CA ASN A 72 18.33 -8.00 -12.49
C ASN A 72 17.45 -6.82 -12.06
N GLY A 73 17.44 -5.75 -12.86
CA GLY A 73 16.62 -4.57 -12.59
C GLY A 73 15.10 -4.81 -12.65
N ALA A 74 14.65 -5.96 -13.14
CA ALA A 74 13.23 -6.33 -13.13
C ALA A 74 12.74 -6.80 -11.76
N VAL A 75 13.61 -7.39 -10.93
CA VAL A 75 13.24 -7.88 -9.59
C VAL A 75 14.41 -7.69 -8.64
N VAL A 76 14.26 -6.72 -7.73
CA VAL A 76 15.21 -6.48 -6.65
C VAL A 76 14.49 -6.73 -5.32
N PRO A 77 14.94 -7.68 -4.49
CA PRO A 77 14.33 -7.90 -3.18
C PRO A 77 14.70 -6.75 -2.24
N VAL A 78 13.69 -6.03 -1.76
CA VAL A 78 13.85 -4.94 -0.78
C VAL A 78 12.95 -5.23 0.42
N GLY A 79 13.48 -5.03 1.62
CA GLY A 79 12.76 -5.12 2.88
C GLY A 79 12.92 -3.85 3.71
N ALA A 80 11.95 -3.60 4.59
CA ALA A 80 12.02 -2.53 5.58
C ALA A 80 11.63 -3.08 6.96
N VAL A 81 12.35 -2.64 7.99
CA VAL A 81 12.09 -3.01 9.38
C VAL A 81 11.93 -1.73 10.20
N SER A 82 10.79 -1.60 10.89
CA SER A 82 10.57 -0.54 11.87
C SER A 82 10.67 -1.10 13.28
N LYS A 83 11.49 -0.46 14.13
CA LYS A 83 11.55 -0.72 15.57
C LYS A 83 10.66 0.23 16.38
N ILE A 84 9.96 1.14 15.70
CA ILE A 84 9.11 2.15 16.33
C ILE A 84 7.86 1.45 16.92
N PRO A 85 7.57 1.60 18.22
CA PRO A 85 6.37 1.03 18.82
C PRO A 85 5.11 1.53 18.13
N ASN A 86 4.12 0.65 17.94
CA ASN A 86 2.84 0.97 17.31
C ASN A 86 2.94 1.47 15.86
N THR A 87 3.94 1.01 15.08
CA THR A 87 3.98 1.25 13.63
C THR A 87 2.72 0.64 12.98
N THR A 88 1.87 1.48 12.39
CA THR A 88 0.64 1.05 11.71
C THR A 88 0.83 0.87 10.21
N GLU A 89 1.71 1.66 9.62
CA GLU A 89 1.91 1.74 8.16
C GLU A 89 3.40 1.94 7.85
N ILE A 90 3.85 1.35 6.75
CA ILE A 90 5.21 1.51 6.20
C ILE A 90 5.06 1.77 4.71
N TYR A 91 5.63 2.88 4.24
CA TYR A 91 5.63 3.29 2.83
C TYR A 91 7.05 3.23 2.28
N LEU A 92 7.21 2.67 1.08
CA LEU A 92 8.48 2.64 0.34
C LEU A 92 8.39 3.64 -0.82
N LEU A 93 9.21 4.69 -0.76
CA LEU A 93 9.26 5.73 -1.79
C LEU A 93 10.57 5.67 -2.55
N VAL A 94 10.50 5.66 -3.88
CA VAL A 94 11.65 5.60 -4.78
C VAL A 94 11.68 6.86 -5.66
N GLU A 95 12.54 7.81 -5.32
CA GLU A 95 12.58 9.14 -5.96
C GLU A 95 12.78 9.10 -7.48
N LYS A 96 13.56 8.12 -7.98
CA LYS A 96 13.89 8.01 -9.41
C LYS A 96 12.90 7.18 -10.22
N ASN A 97 11.84 6.67 -9.59
CA ASN A 97 10.80 5.95 -10.31
C ASN A 97 9.78 6.93 -10.91
N PRO A 98 9.17 6.61 -12.08
CA PRO A 98 8.11 7.45 -12.68
C PRO A 98 6.91 7.68 -11.75
N THR A 99 6.63 6.70 -10.88
CA THR A 99 5.69 6.78 -9.76
C THR A 99 6.46 6.46 -8.48
N PRO A 100 6.65 7.42 -7.56
CA PRO A 100 7.54 7.23 -6.42
C PRO A 100 7.03 6.23 -5.38
N LEU A 101 5.73 6.14 -5.17
CA LEU A 101 5.14 5.14 -4.26
C LEU A 101 5.01 3.79 -4.99
N ALA A 102 5.73 2.79 -4.47
CA ALA A 102 5.80 1.43 -5.00
C ALA A 102 4.95 0.46 -4.18
#